data_AF-A0A1K0GUD1-F1
#
_entry.id   AF-A0A1K0GUD1-F1
#
_cell.length_a   1.000
_cell.length_b   1.000
_cell.length_c   1.000
_cell.angle_alpha   90.00
_cell.angle_beta   90.00
_cell.angle_gamma   90.00
#
_symmetry.space_group_name_H-M   'P 1'
#
loop_
_entity.id
_entity.type
_entity.pdbx_description
1 polymer ?
#
loop_
_entity_poly.entity_id
_entity_poly.type
_entity_poly.pdbx_seq_one_letter_code
_entity_poly.pdbx_strand_id
1 'polypeptide(L)'
;MALRGEVDVLNVDQVRVALVEALDARPRTLVVDLSELSFIDSTGLGAIIFGFQRARDEGVDFLLARPTRGVHQILVLSGVLEVVGLQQ
;
A
#
# COMPACT_ATOMS: atom_id res chain seq x y z
N MET A 1 5.66 -6.47 -3.47
CA MET A 1 6.67 -5.38 -3.40
C MET A 1 6.85 -4.93 -1.96
N ALA A 2 7.91 -4.19 -1.63
CA ALA A 2 8.14 -3.67 -0.28
C ALA A 2 8.30 -2.15 -0.31
N LEU A 3 7.71 -1.46 0.67
CA LEU A 3 7.91 -0.04 0.91
C LEU A 3 8.84 0.14 2.11
N ARG A 4 9.76 1.11 2.01
CA ARG A 4 10.82 1.31 2.99
C ARG A 4 10.97 2.78 3.34
N GLY A 5 11.36 3.07 4.58
CA GLY A 5 11.54 4.43 5.05
C GLY A 5 10.20 5.14 5.23
N GLU A 6 10.04 6.29 4.59
CA GLU A 6 8.85 7.14 4.75
C GLU A 6 8.11 7.27 3.42
N VAL A 7 6.78 7.28 3.47
CA VAL A 7 5.96 7.63 2.31
C VAL A 7 5.18 8.90 2.58
N ASP A 8 5.48 9.93 1.81
CA ASP A 8 4.93 11.27 1.94
C ASP A 8 4.77 11.95 0.57
N VAL A 9 4.35 13.22 0.58
CA VAL A 9 4.14 14.02 -0.63
C VAL A 9 5.37 14.13 -1.53
N LEU A 10 6.59 13.96 -1.02
CA LEU A 10 7.83 14.09 -1.78
C LEU A 10 8.13 12.85 -2.63
N ASN A 11 7.64 11.68 -2.22
CA ASN A 11 7.96 10.41 -2.86
C ASN A 11 6.74 9.59 -3.31
N VAL A 12 5.52 10.04 -3.00
CA VAL A 12 4.27 9.35 -3.30
C VAL A 12 4.10 8.97 -4.78
N ASP A 13 4.59 9.80 -5.71
CA ASP A 13 4.48 9.50 -7.14
C ASP A 13 5.35 8.31 -7.55
N GLN A 14 6.52 8.13 -6.92
CA GLN A 14 7.36 6.95 -7.13
C GLN A 14 6.65 5.68 -6.63
N VAL A 15 5.93 5.78 -5.51
CA VAL A 15 5.11 4.67 -4.98
C VAL A 15 4.00 4.31 -5.96
N ARG A 16 3.30 5.30 -6.52
CA ARG A 16 2.24 5.05 -7.52
C ARG A 16 2.78 4.36 -8.76
N VAL A 17 3.93 4.80 -9.29
CA VAL A 17 4.59 4.16 -10.43
C VAL A 17 4.93 2.71 -10.11
N ALA A 18 5.59 2.45 -8.97
CA ALA A 18 5.95 1.10 -8.56
C ALA A 18 4.75 0.17 -8.37
N LEU A 19 3.62 0.69 -7.87
CA LEU A 19 2.36 -0.05 -7.76
C LEU A 19 1.80 -0.42 -9.14
N VAL A 20 1.80 0.53 -10.09
CA VAL A 20 1.34 0.27 -11.45
C VAL A 20 2.23 -0.76 -12.13
N GLU A 21 3.55 -0.62 -12.06
CA GLU A 21 4.49 -1.59 -12.64
C GLU A 21 4.31 -3.00 -12.06
N ALA A 22 4.07 -3.11 -10.75
CA ALA A 22 3.80 -4.39 -10.10
C ALA A 22 2.47 -5.02 -10.55
N LEU A 23 1.46 -4.20 -10.83
CA LEU A 23 0.14 -4.65 -11.33
C LEU A 23 0.17 -5.00 -12.81
N ASP A 24 0.93 -4.27 -13.63
CA ASP A 24 1.06 -4.52 -15.07
C ASP A 24 1.72 -5.89 -15.36
N ALA A 25 2.47 -6.45 -14.40
CA ALA A 25 2.95 -7.83 -14.43
C ALA A 25 1.83 -8.89 -14.29
N ARG A 26 0.58 -8.46 -14.05
CA ARG A 26 -0.64 -9.26 -13.85
C ARG A 26 -0.47 -10.41 -12.84
N PRO A 27 0.00 -10.13 -11.62
CA PRO A 27 0.04 -11.15 -10.58
C PRO A 27 -1.38 -11.57 -10.20
N ARG A 28 -1.55 -12.77 -9.62
CA ARG A 28 -2.84 -13.13 -8.99
C ARG A 28 -3.10 -12.28 -7.74
N THR A 29 -2.04 -11.99 -6.99
CA THR A 29 -2.08 -11.24 -5.74
C THR A 29 -0.87 -10.32 -5.66
N LEU A 30 -1.10 -9.04 -5.35
CA LEU A 30 -0.07 -8.07 -5.01
C LEU A 30 -0.07 -7.84 -3.49
N VAL A 31 1.02 -8.28 -2.84
CA VAL A 31 1.26 -7.99 -1.43
C VAL A 31 2.24 -6.84 -1.30
N VAL A 32 1.86 -5.82 -0.52
CA VAL A 32 2.71 -4.67 -0.16
C VAL A 32 3.24 -4.87 1.25
N ASP A 33 4.53 -5.19 1.34
CA ASP A 33 5.25 -5.36 2.59
C ASP A 33 5.63 -3.99 3.19
N LEU A 34 5.18 -3.77 4.42
CA LEU A 34 5.34 -2.51 5.18
C LEU A 34 6.29 -2.68 6.37
N SER A 35 7.05 -3.77 6.44
CA SER A 35 7.91 -4.11 7.59
C SER A 35 9.09 -3.16 7.80
N GLU A 36 9.52 -2.48 6.74
CA GLU A 36 10.60 -1.48 6.76
C GLU A 36 10.06 -0.05 6.59
N LEU A 37 8.73 0.14 6.64
CA LEU A 37 8.11 1.45 6.53
C LEU A 37 7.99 2.09 7.92
N SER A 38 8.73 3.17 8.16
CA SER A 38 8.73 3.91 9.42
C SER A 38 7.59 4.92 9.52
N PHE A 39 7.10 5.47 8.40
CA PHE A 39 6.05 6.48 8.39
C PHE A 39 5.23 6.50 7.09
N ILE A 40 3.97 6.91 7.20
CA ILE A 40 3.09 7.16 6.06
C ILE A 40 2.12 8.30 6.41
N ASP A 41 1.98 9.30 5.52
CA ASP A 41 1.00 10.38 5.66
C ASP A 41 -0.29 10.11 4.86
N SER A 42 -1.20 11.09 4.83
CA SER A 42 -2.46 10.98 4.06
C SER A 42 -2.25 10.82 2.55
N THR A 43 -1.17 11.38 2.00
CA THR A 43 -0.86 11.23 0.57
C THR A 43 -0.40 9.82 0.25
N GLY A 44 0.42 9.22 1.13
CA GLY A 44 0.83 7.83 1.06
C GLY A 44 -0.35 6.86 1.19
N LEU A 45 -1.27 7.11 2.13
CA LEU A 45 -2.51 6.35 2.24
C LEU A 45 -3.34 6.44 0.95
N GLY A 46 -3.41 7.63 0.34
CA GLY A 46 -4.04 7.83 -0.97
C GLY A 46 -3.40 6.99 -2.08
N ALA A 47 -2.08 6.79 -2.07
CA ALA A 47 -1.40 5.90 -3.02
C ALA A 47 -1.74 4.41 -2.79
N ILE A 48 -1.87 3.97 -1.54
CA ILE A 48 -2.33 2.61 -1.22
C ILE A 48 -3.75 2.39 -1.74
N ILE A 49 -4.67 3.34 -1.50
CA ILE A 49 -6.05 3.25 -1.99
C ILE A 49 -6.10 3.25 -3.52
N PHE A 50 -5.27 4.07 -4.17
CA PHE A 50 -5.12 4.06 -5.62
C PHE A 50 -4.68 2.68 -6.14
N GLY A 51 -3.65 2.08 -5.54
CA GLY A 51 -3.18 0.74 -5.91
C GLY A 51 -4.24 -0.33 -5.70
N PHE A 52 -4.97 -0.28 -4.58
CA PHE A 52 -6.09 -1.18 -4.30
C PHE A 52 -7.22 -1.08 -5.34
N GLN A 53 -7.63 0.14 -5.70
CA GLN A 53 -8.68 0.35 -6.71
C GLN A 53 -8.25 -0.18 -8.08
N ARG A 54 -7.02 0.12 -8.50
CA ARG A 54 -6.46 -0.38 -9.76
C ARG A 54 -6.38 -1.91 -9.78
N ALA A 55 -5.88 -2.53 -8.70
CA ALA A 55 -5.82 -3.98 -8.58
C ALA A 55 -7.20 -4.63 -8.69
N ARG A 56 -8.21 -4.06 -8.02
CA ARG A 56 -9.61 -4.50 -8.12
C ARG A 56 -10.14 -4.42 -9.55
N ASP A 57 -9.88 -3.32 -10.25
CA ASP A 57 -10.33 -3.15 -11.64
C ASP A 57 -9.65 -4.16 -12.60
N GLU A 58 -8.49 -4.69 -12.22
CA GLU A 58 -7.75 -5.72 -12.96
C GLU A 58 -8.02 -7.16 -12.47
N GLY A 59 -8.85 -7.34 -11.44
CA GLY A 59 -9.12 -8.66 -10.84
C GLY A 59 -7.94 -9.25 -10.09
N VAL A 60 -7.04 -8.40 -9.56
CA VAL A 60 -5.87 -8.77 -8.77
C VAL A 60 -6.18 -8.57 -7.29
N ASP A 61 -5.89 -9.57 -6.46
CA ASP A 61 -5.99 -9.42 -5.00
C ASP A 61 -4.93 -8.44 -4.50
N PHE A 62 -5.30 -7.50 -3.64
CA PHE A 62 -4.37 -6.51 -3.09
C PHE A 62 -4.37 -6.54 -1.58
N LEU A 63 -3.21 -6.81 -0.98
CA LEU A 63 -3.05 -6.99 0.46
C LEU A 63 -1.88 -6.17 0.99
N LEU A 64 -2.06 -5.62 2.19
CA LEU A 64 -0.95 -5.09 2.99
C LEU A 64 -0.37 -6.20 3.84
N ALA A 65 0.91 -6.13 4.19
CA ALA A 65 1.55 -7.10 5.09
C ALA A 65 2.55 -6.44 6.03
N ARG A 66 2.64 -6.99 7.25
CA ARG A 66 3.67 -6.67 8.26
C ARG A 66 3.91 -5.17 8.52
N PRO A 67 2.88 -4.32 8.73
CA PRO A 67 3.11 -2.92 9.07
C PRO A 67 3.89 -2.79 10.38
N THR A 68 4.81 -1.83 10.44
CA THR A 68 5.40 -1.40 11.71
C THR A 68 4.30 -0.86 12.64
N ARG A 69 4.57 -0.81 13.95
CA ARG A 69 3.56 -0.36 14.93
C ARG A 69 2.98 1.02 14.62
N GLY A 70 3.81 1.98 14.22
CA GLY A 70 3.37 3.33 13.87
C GLY A 70 2.48 3.34 12.63
N VAL A 71 2.92 2.67 11.57
CA VAL A 71 2.14 2.54 10.33
C VAL A 71 0.82 1.82 10.58
N HIS A 72 0.81 0.75 11.37
CA HIS A 72 -0.42 0.03 11.71
C HIS A 72 -1.42 0.95 12.44
N GLN A 73 -0.98 1.76 13.39
CA GLN A 73 -1.86 2.72 14.07
C GLN A 73 -2.47 3.73 13.09
N ILE A 74 -1.68 4.24 12.15
CA ILE A 74 -2.15 5.17 11.12
C ILE A 74 -3.18 4.49 10.20
N LEU A 75 -2.93 3.24 9.78
CA LEU A 75 -3.85 2.45 8.94
C LEU A 75 -5.19 2.18 9.64
N VAL A 76 -5.16 1.89 10.95
CA VAL A 76 -6.38 1.72 11.76
C VAL A 76 -7.14 3.04 11.90
N LEU A 77 -6.45 4.12 12.31
CA LEU A 77 -7.10 5.40 12.58
C LEU A 77 -7.66 6.07 11.32
N SER A 78 -7.06 5.80 10.16
CA SER A 78 -7.54 6.29 8.87
C SER A 78 -8.69 5.47 8.28
N GLY A 79 -9.01 4.30 8.85
CA GLY A 79 -10.02 3.39 8.31
C GLY A 79 -9.57 2.63 7.05
N VAL A 80 -8.31 2.75 6.62
CA VAL A 80 -7.81 2.07 5.41
C VAL A 80 -7.96 0.55 5.51
N LEU A 81 -7.80 -0.02 6.71
CA LEU A 81 -7.96 -1.47 6.93
C LEU A 81 -9.42 -1.96 6.82
N GLU A 82 -10.40 -1.05 6.76
CA GLU A 82 -11.80 -1.42 6.48
C GLU A 82 -12.03 -1.69 4.99
N VAL A 83 -11.15 -1.17 4.13
CA VAL A 83 -11.24 -1.25 2.67
C VAL A 83 -10.18 -2.19 2.09
N VAL A 84 -8.97 -2.14 2.64
CA VAL A 84 -7.81 -2.90 2.14
C VAL A 84 -7.47 -4.03 3.13
N GLY A 85 -7.39 -5.26 2.62
CA GLY A 85 -7.07 -6.42 3.42
C GLY A 85 -5.65 -6.40 3.99
N LEU A 86 -5.49 -6.92 5.20
CA LEU A 86 -4.20 -7.14 5.85
C LEU A 86 -3.91 -8.65 5.88
N GLN A 87 -2.81 -9.06 5.25
CA GLN A 87 -2.29 -10.42 5.34
C GLN A 87 -1.60 -10.60 6.69
N GLN A 88 -2.03 -11.62 7.43
CA GLN A 88 -1.44 -12.03 8.71
C GLN A 88 -0.08 -12.69 8.52
#